data_AF-A0A6J5DSF6-F1
#
_entry.id   AF-A0A6J5DSF6-F1
#
_cell.length_a   1.000
_cell.length_b   1.000
_cell.length_c   1.000
_cell.angle_alpha   90.00
_cell.angle_beta   90.00
_cell.angle_gamma   90.00
#
_symmetry.space_group_name_H-M   'P 1'
#
loop_
_entity.id
_entity.type
_entity.pdbx_description
1 polymer ?
#
loop_
_entity_poly.entity_id
_entity_poly.type
_entity_poly.pdbx_seq_one_letter_code
_entity_poly.pdbx_strand_id
1 'polypeptide(L)'
;MNLDDEREAIRRELDAMRQNGARRQELSLHACKRLFFDLGVRPSMAAVRDLTQTGSASDIPKDIDGFWERIRHASRVRVGAGAIPKLLEERAGELLGTLYQEALIEARAALDEERREMQASVAAAQQETHDGKIRHEAAEQAIARSEARADAAWEQVRTLEAQLSAASTHGSAHHEHLQASVRRLDADNDALQKRVEAEQTTNAALRDRVDTLHEQMRESTEHYAQQIKDAVAEAERRVKPMLVELDSLRSMAATYQSGVRDASRKEFDFIQQLAAAKARGDRLDAQLREQSDELDVMTRQVAAIRAQQGIDPSVATLLCALATAGRLTAGELASIGTAVDGHVALPARCPKCEAGEPELSQVDHRYELSCPECEHSSGTGTSRLEAVTRFLSAGAVSAST
;
A
#
# COMPACT_ATOMS: atom_id res chain seq x y z
N MET A 1 27.35 -98.57 84.11
CA MET A 1 28.36 -99.30 83.34
C MET A 1 27.59 -100.24 82.44
N ASN A 2 27.79 -100.18 81.13
CA ASN A 2 26.97 -100.94 80.18
C ASN A 2 27.34 -102.43 80.29
N LEU A 3 26.38 -103.36 80.06
CA LEU A 3 26.64 -104.81 80.10
C LEU A 3 27.77 -105.22 79.14
N ASP A 4 27.94 -104.47 78.06
CA ASP A 4 29.02 -104.65 77.09
C ASP A 4 30.40 -104.22 77.64
N ASP A 5 30.45 -103.16 78.47
CA ASP A 5 31.70 -102.70 79.10
C ASP A 5 32.24 -103.75 80.08
N GLU A 6 31.34 -104.38 80.86
CA GLU A 6 31.71 -105.43 81.82
C GLU A 6 32.15 -106.72 81.11
N ARG A 7 31.51 -107.07 79.99
CA ARG A 7 31.96 -108.20 79.14
C ARG A 7 33.34 -107.95 78.56
N GLU A 8 33.64 -106.73 78.15
CA GLU A 8 34.96 -106.39 77.62
C GLU A 8 36.04 -106.40 78.71
N ALA A 9 35.72 -105.96 79.93
CA ALA A 9 36.60 -106.09 81.08
C ALA A 9 36.92 -107.57 81.38
N ILE A 10 35.92 -108.45 81.38
CA ILE A 10 36.10 -109.90 81.57
C ILE A 10 36.99 -110.50 80.48
N ARG A 11 36.84 -110.07 79.21
CA ARG A 11 37.72 -110.52 78.12
C ARG A 11 39.17 -110.12 78.37
N ARG A 12 39.44 -108.87 78.77
CA ARG A 12 40.79 -108.39 79.09
C ARG A 12 41.41 -109.16 80.27
N GLU A 13 40.62 -109.47 81.31
CA GLU A 13 41.04 -110.30 82.43
C GLU A 13 41.44 -111.71 81.95
N LEU A 14 40.61 -112.34 81.11
CA LEU A 14 40.89 -113.66 80.56
C LEU A 14 42.11 -113.65 79.63
N ASP A 15 42.32 -112.58 78.87
CA ASP A 15 43.49 -112.40 78.02
C ASP A 15 44.78 -112.28 78.84
N ALA A 16 44.74 -111.51 79.94
CA ALA A 16 45.86 -111.41 80.88
C ALA A 16 46.15 -112.76 81.56
N MET A 17 45.12 -113.50 81.98
CA MET A 17 45.29 -114.86 82.51
C MET A 17 45.90 -115.79 81.47
N ARG A 18 45.50 -115.67 80.21
CA ARG A 18 46.05 -116.47 79.11
C ARG A 18 47.54 -116.16 78.86
N GLN A 19 47.93 -114.89 78.90
CA GLN A 19 49.32 -114.45 78.78
C GLN A 19 50.18 -114.95 79.95
N ASN A 20 49.60 -115.07 81.14
CA ASN A 20 50.26 -115.62 82.34
C ASN A 20 50.30 -117.17 82.37
N GLY A 21 49.86 -117.85 81.30
CA GLY A 21 49.96 -119.30 81.16
C GLY A 21 48.83 -120.11 81.82
N ALA A 22 47.69 -119.48 82.16
CA ALA A 22 46.54 -120.18 82.75
C ALA A 22 46.02 -121.31 81.86
N ARG A 23 45.60 -122.42 82.48
CA ARG A 23 45.08 -123.57 81.76
C ARG A 23 43.68 -123.26 81.21
N ARG A 24 43.31 -123.91 80.12
CA ARG A 24 42.00 -123.75 79.46
C ARG A 24 40.80 -123.98 80.40
N GLN A 25 40.90 -124.93 81.34
CA GLN A 25 39.86 -125.16 82.35
C GLN A 25 39.74 -124.01 83.37
N GLU A 26 40.84 -123.34 83.70
CA GLU A 26 40.83 -122.22 84.64
C GLU A 26 40.17 -121.00 84.00
N LEU A 27 40.41 -120.78 82.70
CA LEU A 27 39.74 -119.73 81.93
C LEU A 27 38.22 -119.95 81.82
N SER A 28 37.77 -121.18 81.55
CA SER A 28 36.33 -121.49 81.46
C SER A 28 35.62 -121.34 82.80
N LEU A 29 36.25 -121.78 83.90
CA LEU A 29 35.71 -121.62 85.25
C LEU A 29 35.70 -120.16 85.72
N HIS A 30 36.73 -119.38 85.38
CA HIS A 30 36.77 -117.95 85.67
C HIS A 30 35.65 -117.21 84.92
N ALA A 31 35.47 -117.50 83.63
CA ALA A 31 34.36 -116.95 82.85
C ALA A 31 32.98 -117.33 83.43
N CYS A 32 32.80 -118.59 83.86
CA CYS A 32 31.55 -119.02 84.52
C CYS A 32 31.27 -118.23 85.81
N LYS A 33 32.30 -117.98 86.62
CA LYS A 33 32.16 -117.19 87.85
C LYS A 33 31.77 -115.75 87.55
N ARG A 34 32.46 -115.08 86.62
CA ARG A 34 32.18 -113.67 86.31
C ARG A 34 30.80 -113.50 85.67
N LEU A 35 30.44 -114.38 84.73
CA LEU A 35 29.10 -114.41 84.14
C LEU A 35 28.00 -114.55 85.20
N PHE A 36 28.19 -115.47 86.16
CA PHE A 36 27.16 -115.75 87.15
C PHE A 36 27.08 -114.71 88.27
N PHE A 37 28.21 -114.30 88.84
CA PHE A 37 28.23 -113.42 90.02
C PHE A 37 28.18 -111.94 89.68
N ASP A 38 28.79 -111.51 88.58
CA ASP A 38 28.84 -110.08 88.24
C ASP A 38 27.71 -109.70 87.28
N LEU A 39 27.49 -110.52 86.24
CA LEU A 39 26.49 -110.21 85.21
C LEU A 39 25.10 -110.81 85.50
N GLY A 40 24.98 -111.70 86.48
CA GLY A 40 23.73 -112.44 86.75
C GLY A 40 23.30 -113.36 85.59
N VAL A 41 24.18 -113.62 84.62
CA VAL A 41 23.89 -114.43 83.43
C VAL A 41 24.26 -115.88 83.71
N ARG A 42 23.34 -116.80 83.45
CA ARG A 42 23.60 -118.25 83.56
C ARG A 42 24.71 -118.66 82.59
N PRO A 43 25.84 -119.24 83.06
CA PRO A 43 26.90 -119.70 82.17
C PRO A 43 26.38 -120.73 81.18
N SER A 44 26.53 -120.44 79.89
CA SER A 44 26.16 -121.32 78.78
C SER A 44 27.37 -121.59 77.89
N MET A 45 27.30 -122.65 77.10
CA MET A 45 28.34 -123.01 76.13
C MET A 45 28.73 -121.84 75.22
N ALA A 46 27.74 -121.13 74.70
CA ALA A 46 27.96 -119.99 73.81
C ALA A 46 28.61 -118.82 74.55
N ALA A 47 28.10 -118.45 75.73
CA ALA A 47 28.60 -117.31 76.49
C ALA A 47 30.03 -117.53 77.00
N VAL A 48 30.35 -118.73 77.48
CA VAL A 48 31.71 -119.06 77.94
C VAL A 48 32.68 -119.12 76.77
N ARG A 49 32.28 -119.70 75.63
CA ARG A 49 33.13 -119.76 74.43
C ARG A 49 33.41 -118.37 73.85
N ASP A 50 32.41 -117.48 73.85
CA ASP A 50 32.57 -116.11 73.36
C ASP A 50 33.59 -115.31 74.19
N LEU A 51 33.62 -115.53 75.51
CA LEU A 51 34.57 -114.87 76.41
C LEU A 51 35.96 -115.51 76.40
N THR A 52 36.06 -116.84 76.37
CA THR A 52 37.37 -117.52 76.46
C THR A 52 38.05 -117.70 75.11
N GLN A 53 37.31 -117.60 73.99
CA GLN A 53 37.74 -117.85 72.60
C GLN A 53 38.54 -119.17 72.39
N THR A 54 38.51 -120.08 73.38
CA THR A 54 39.33 -121.29 73.46
C THR A 54 38.54 -122.43 74.12
N GLY A 55 38.63 -123.63 73.53
CA GLY A 55 37.98 -124.85 74.05
C GLY A 55 37.20 -125.63 72.99
N SER A 56 37.19 -126.96 73.11
CA SER A 56 36.39 -127.85 72.27
C SER A 56 34.91 -127.81 72.68
N ALA A 57 34.02 -128.13 71.73
CA ALA A 57 32.58 -128.27 71.96
C ALA A 57 32.24 -129.30 73.08
N SER A 58 33.14 -130.25 73.36
CA SER A 58 32.96 -131.30 74.38
C SER A 58 33.43 -130.92 75.79
N ASP A 59 34.30 -129.92 75.92
CA ASP A 59 35.03 -129.70 77.18
C ASP A 59 34.49 -128.50 77.98
N ILE A 60 33.88 -127.51 77.30
CA ILE A 60 33.23 -126.37 77.97
C ILE A 60 31.99 -126.80 78.78
N PRO A 61 31.14 -127.76 78.34
CA PRO A 61 30.00 -128.20 79.16
C PRO A 61 30.46 -128.85 80.47
N LYS A 62 31.52 -129.68 80.41
CA LYS A 62 32.09 -130.35 81.59
C LYS A 62 32.58 -129.35 82.65
N ASP A 63 33.16 -128.24 82.22
CA ASP A 63 33.63 -127.20 83.14
C ASP A 63 32.46 -126.40 83.72
N ILE A 64 31.41 -126.12 82.93
CA ILE A 64 30.16 -125.51 83.41
C ILE A 64 29.49 -126.42 84.45
N ASP A 65 29.43 -127.73 84.18
CA ASP A 65 28.87 -128.71 85.11
C ASP A 65 29.70 -128.77 86.40
N GLY A 66 31.03 -128.81 86.29
CA GLY A 66 31.93 -128.76 87.45
C GLY A 66 31.87 -127.45 88.24
N PHE A 67 31.48 -126.34 87.60
CA PHE A 67 31.17 -125.08 88.28
C PHE A 67 29.84 -125.19 89.05
N TRP A 68 28.77 -125.69 88.41
CA TRP A 68 27.49 -125.87 89.07
C TRP A 68 27.52 -126.91 90.18
N GLU A 69 28.30 -127.98 90.04
CA GLU A 69 28.53 -128.98 91.08
C GLU A 69 29.14 -128.33 92.33
N ARG A 70 30.12 -127.45 92.14
CA ARG A 70 30.76 -126.67 93.21
C ARG A 70 29.82 -125.67 93.85
N ILE A 71 29.01 -124.95 93.07
CA ILE A 71 27.98 -124.06 93.62
C ILE A 71 26.95 -124.85 94.42
N ARG A 72 26.41 -125.94 93.86
CA ARG A 72 25.46 -126.82 94.55
C ARG A 72 26.04 -127.45 95.82
N HIS A 73 27.34 -127.71 95.85
CA HIS A 73 28.02 -128.18 97.06
C HIS A 73 28.20 -127.07 98.10
N ALA A 74 28.50 -125.83 97.66
CA ALA A 74 28.69 -124.68 98.54
C ALA A 74 27.37 -124.06 99.05
N SER A 75 26.29 -124.10 98.26
CA SER A 75 24.99 -123.48 98.54
C SER A 75 23.99 -124.44 99.20
N ARG A 76 24.45 -125.62 99.64
CA ARG A 76 23.59 -126.62 100.27
C ARG A 76 23.18 -126.18 101.68
N VAL A 77 22.14 -125.35 101.78
CA VAL A 77 21.24 -125.40 102.93
C VAL A 77 20.57 -126.77 102.85
N ARG A 78 20.91 -127.68 103.78
CA ARG A 78 20.29 -129.01 103.86
C ARG A 78 18.80 -128.85 104.18
N VAL A 79 17.95 -128.72 103.16
CA VAL A 79 16.58 -129.22 103.27
C VAL A 79 16.68 -130.70 102.89
N GLY A 80 17.00 -131.52 103.89
CA GLY A 80 17.09 -132.97 103.72
C GLY A 80 15.74 -133.52 103.28
N ALA A 81 15.79 -134.45 102.33
CA ALA A 81 14.66 -135.22 101.85
C ALA A 81 13.76 -135.71 103.01
N GLY A 82 12.53 -135.23 103.01
CA GLY A 82 11.44 -135.67 103.87
C GLY A 82 10.17 -135.10 103.28
N ALA A 83 9.17 -135.94 103.03
CA ALA A 83 7.85 -135.46 102.61
C ALA A 83 7.40 -134.37 103.60
N ILE A 84 7.07 -133.19 103.08
CA ILE A 84 6.50 -132.11 103.88
C ILE A 84 5.24 -132.69 104.55
N PRO A 85 5.08 -132.60 105.87
CA PRO A 85 3.86 -133.08 106.53
C PRO A 85 2.62 -132.45 105.89
N LYS A 86 1.60 -133.24 105.55
CA LYS A 86 0.39 -132.78 104.83
C LYS A 86 -0.24 -131.53 105.44
N LEU A 87 -0.24 -131.41 106.76
CA LEU A 87 -0.76 -130.24 107.48
C LEU A 87 0.02 -128.95 107.15
N LEU A 88 1.34 -129.02 106.96
CA LEU A 88 2.16 -127.88 106.56
C LEU A 88 1.99 -127.57 105.07
N GLU A 89 1.79 -128.59 104.23
CA GLU A 89 1.51 -128.43 102.80
C GLU A 89 0.16 -127.72 102.57
N GLU A 90 -0.89 -128.13 103.28
CA GLU A 90 -2.22 -127.51 103.21
C GLU A 90 -2.19 -126.04 103.69
N ARG A 91 -1.51 -125.77 104.81
CA ARG A 91 -1.36 -124.39 105.33
C ARG A 91 -0.50 -123.50 104.42
N ALA A 92 0.55 -124.05 103.82
CA ALA A 92 1.34 -123.34 102.83
C ALA A 92 0.52 -123.08 101.55
N GLY A 93 -0.30 -124.04 101.11
CA GLY A 93 -1.21 -123.89 99.98
C GLY A 93 -2.29 -122.82 100.20
N GLU A 94 -2.90 -122.79 101.39
CA GLU A 94 -3.84 -121.73 101.79
C GLU A 94 -3.17 -120.35 101.75
N LEU A 95 -2.00 -120.21 102.39
CA LEU A 95 -1.27 -118.94 102.44
C LEU A 95 -0.80 -118.48 101.05
N LEU A 96 -0.34 -119.40 100.20
CA LEU A 96 -0.01 -119.10 98.81
C LEU A 96 -1.25 -118.70 98.01
N GLY A 97 -2.40 -119.34 98.26
CA GLY A 97 -3.68 -119.00 97.65
C GLY A 97 -4.15 -117.59 98.02
N THR A 98 -4.08 -117.21 99.30
CA THR A 98 -4.44 -115.86 99.76
C THR A 98 -3.49 -114.81 99.21
N LEU A 99 -2.17 -115.06 99.25
CA LEU A 99 -1.17 -114.15 98.67
C LEU A 99 -1.38 -113.97 97.16
N TYR A 100 -1.73 -115.04 96.44
CA TYR A 100 -2.03 -114.96 95.02
C TYR A 100 -3.29 -114.15 94.73
N GLN A 101 -4.34 -114.30 95.54
CA GLN A 101 -5.57 -113.52 95.42
C GLN A 101 -5.33 -112.03 95.71
N GLU A 102 -4.59 -111.70 96.77
CA GLU A 102 -4.22 -110.31 97.09
C GLU A 102 -3.35 -109.72 95.98
N ALA A 103 -2.35 -110.46 95.49
CA ALA A 103 -1.54 -110.02 94.34
C ALA A 103 -2.36 -109.79 93.07
N LEU A 104 -3.38 -110.61 92.81
CA LEU A 104 -4.29 -110.42 91.68
C LEU A 104 -5.18 -109.18 91.85
N ILE A 105 -5.65 -108.89 93.06
CA ILE A 105 -6.46 -107.69 93.34
C ILE A 105 -5.60 -106.44 93.13
N GLU A 106 -4.40 -106.41 93.71
CA GLU A 106 -3.44 -105.30 93.54
C GLU A 106 -3.03 -105.12 92.08
N ALA A 107 -2.72 -106.20 91.36
CA ALA A 107 -2.38 -106.12 89.93
C ALA A 107 -3.54 -105.58 89.07
N ARG A 108 -4.78 -105.92 89.39
CA ARG A 108 -5.97 -105.38 88.70
C ARG A 108 -6.18 -103.91 89.03
N ALA A 109 -6.04 -103.52 90.29
CA ALA A 109 -6.15 -102.12 90.72
C ALA A 109 -5.08 -101.25 90.05
N ALA A 110 -3.83 -101.71 90.01
CA ALA A 110 -2.73 -101.04 89.32
C ALA A 110 -3.00 -100.92 87.82
N LEU A 111 -3.46 -101.98 87.16
CA LEU A 111 -3.80 -101.95 85.73
C LEU A 111 -4.95 -100.98 85.41
N ASP A 112 -5.98 -100.94 86.26
CA ASP A 112 -7.10 -100.02 86.08
C ASP A 112 -6.69 -98.56 86.31
N GLU A 113 -5.75 -98.30 87.23
CA GLU A 113 -5.19 -96.96 87.42
C GLU A 113 -4.32 -96.54 86.24
N GLU A 114 -3.40 -97.39 85.77
CA GLU A 114 -2.61 -97.14 84.55
C GLU A 114 -3.52 -96.88 83.34
N ARG A 115 -4.63 -97.60 83.21
CA ARG A 115 -5.63 -97.37 82.14
C ARG A 115 -6.28 -96.00 82.26
N ARG A 116 -6.63 -95.55 83.46
CA ARG A 116 -7.20 -94.21 83.68
C ARG A 116 -6.19 -93.12 83.37
N GLU A 117 -4.94 -93.27 83.80
CA GLU A 117 -3.86 -92.34 83.49
C GLU A 117 -3.60 -92.27 81.98
N MET A 118 -3.56 -93.42 81.29
CA MET A 118 -3.45 -93.46 79.83
C MET A 118 -4.64 -92.78 79.14
N GLN A 119 -5.88 -93.03 79.59
CA GLN A 119 -7.05 -92.37 79.01
C GLN A 119 -7.04 -90.86 79.26
N ALA A 120 -6.62 -90.41 80.45
CA ALA A 120 -6.49 -88.99 80.77
C ALA A 120 -5.41 -88.31 79.93
N SER A 121 -4.25 -88.94 79.75
CA SER A 121 -3.17 -88.42 78.89
C SER A 121 -3.56 -88.38 77.41
N VAL A 122 -4.27 -89.39 76.92
CA VAL A 122 -4.82 -89.38 75.54
C VAL A 122 -5.83 -88.25 75.37
N ALA A 123 -6.74 -88.05 76.33
CA ALA A 123 -7.71 -86.96 76.27
C ALA A 123 -7.02 -85.57 76.30
N ALA A 124 -6.02 -85.40 77.17
CA ALA A 124 -5.23 -84.17 77.24
C ALA A 124 -4.48 -83.89 75.92
N ALA A 125 -3.81 -84.89 75.35
CA ALA A 125 -3.11 -84.75 74.07
C ALA A 125 -4.07 -84.46 72.91
N GLN A 126 -5.27 -85.05 72.91
CA GLN A 126 -6.31 -84.75 71.93
C GLN A 126 -6.82 -83.31 72.04
N GLN A 127 -6.98 -82.81 73.27
CA GLN A 127 -7.38 -81.42 73.50
C GLN A 127 -6.28 -80.44 73.07
N GLU A 128 -5.02 -80.69 73.44
CA GLU A 128 -3.89 -79.85 73.01
C GLU A 128 -3.72 -79.81 71.50
N THR A 129 -3.89 -80.95 70.81
CA THR A 129 -3.83 -81.01 69.35
C THR A 129 -5.02 -80.31 68.69
N HIS A 130 -6.22 -80.38 69.28
CA HIS A 130 -7.38 -79.64 68.80
C HIS A 130 -7.19 -78.12 68.96
N ASP A 131 -6.76 -77.67 70.14
CA ASP A 131 -6.47 -76.26 70.42
C ASP A 131 -5.33 -75.74 69.53
N GLY A 132 -4.31 -76.57 69.30
CA GLY A 132 -3.22 -76.28 68.38
C GLY A 132 -3.71 -76.07 66.94
N LYS A 133 -4.63 -76.91 66.46
CA LYS A 133 -5.25 -76.75 65.13
C LYS A 133 -6.06 -75.46 65.03
N ILE A 134 -6.87 -75.14 66.03
CA ILE A 134 -7.65 -73.89 66.06
C ILE A 134 -6.71 -72.67 66.00
N ARG A 135 -5.63 -72.67 66.80
CA ARG A 135 -4.65 -71.56 66.79
C ARG A 135 -3.94 -71.46 65.45
N HIS A 136 -3.58 -72.59 64.85
CA HIS A 136 -2.96 -72.64 63.53
C HIS A 136 -3.88 -72.06 62.46
N GLU A 137 -5.13 -72.51 62.39
CA GLU A 137 -6.13 -71.99 61.45
C GLU A 137 -6.38 -70.49 61.64
N ALA A 138 -6.45 -70.02 62.89
CA ALA A 138 -6.60 -68.60 63.18
C ALA A 138 -5.38 -67.77 62.72
N ALA A 139 -4.16 -68.30 62.89
CA ALA A 139 -2.93 -67.68 62.44
C ALA A 139 -2.84 -67.63 60.90
N GLU A 140 -3.13 -68.74 60.22
CA GLU A 140 -3.21 -68.82 58.75
C GLU A 140 -4.20 -67.80 58.19
N GLN A 141 -5.40 -67.72 58.76
CA GLN A 141 -6.38 -66.72 58.33
C GLN A 141 -5.91 -65.28 58.60
N ALA A 142 -5.16 -65.05 59.68
CA ALA A 142 -4.59 -63.72 59.95
C ALA A 142 -3.50 -63.35 58.95
N ILE A 143 -2.63 -64.30 58.58
CA ILE A 143 -1.60 -64.14 57.55
C ILE A 143 -2.27 -63.85 56.21
N ALA A 144 -3.22 -64.67 55.78
CA ALA A 144 -3.94 -64.46 54.51
C ALA A 144 -4.64 -63.08 54.45
N ARG A 145 -5.25 -62.62 55.55
CA ARG A 145 -5.82 -61.26 55.63
C ARG A 145 -4.75 -60.17 55.54
N SER A 146 -3.58 -60.39 56.12
CA SER A 146 -2.47 -59.43 56.07
C SER A 146 -1.84 -59.35 54.69
N GLU A 147 -1.67 -60.48 54.01
CA GLU A 147 -1.17 -60.57 52.64
C GLU A 147 -2.14 -59.89 51.67
N ALA A 148 -3.44 -60.18 51.76
CA ALA A 148 -4.44 -59.51 50.94
C ALA A 148 -4.45 -57.98 51.14
N ARG A 149 -4.19 -57.50 52.37
CA ARG A 149 -4.04 -56.05 52.64
C ARG A 149 -2.75 -55.50 52.05
N ALA A 150 -1.65 -56.24 52.12
CA ALA A 150 -0.38 -55.85 51.53
C ALA A 150 -0.49 -55.77 50.01
N ASP A 151 -1.11 -56.74 49.35
CA ASP A 151 -1.34 -56.76 47.90
C ASP A 151 -2.21 -55.57 47.46
N ALA A 152 -3.30 -55.29 48.19
CA ALA A 152 -4.14 -54.14 47.91
C ALA A 152 -3.38 -52.81 48.08
N ALA A 153 -2.51 -52.71 49.09
CA ALA A 153 -1.67 -51.53 49.29
C ALA A 153 -0.62 -51.38 48.17
N TRP A 154 -0.02 -52.48 47.71
CA TRP A 154 0.92 -52.48 46.59
C TRP A 154 0.26 -52.05 45.29
N GLU A 155 -0.95 -52.51 45.01
CA GLU A 155 -1.69 -52.06 43.83
C GLU A 155 -2.02 -50.56 43.92
N GLN A 156 -2.42 -50.07 45.11
CA GLN A 156 -2.60 -48.63 45.32
C GLN A 156 -1.31 -47.84 45.07
N VAL A 157 -0.16 -48.29 45.60
CA VAL A 157 1.14 -47.65 45.34
C VAL A 157 1.43 -47.62 43.84
N ARG A 158 1.24 -48.75 43.13
CA ARG A 158 1.46 -48.83 41.68
C ARG A 158 0.56 -47.87 40.90
N THR A 159 -0.72 -47.77 41.27
CA THR A 159 -1.64 -46.81 40.64
C THR A 159 -1.23 -45.36 40.91
N LEU A 160 -0.79 -45.04 42.13
CA LEU A 160 -0.30 -43.70 42.48
C LEU A 160 1.00 -43.35 41.76
N GLU A 161 1.93 -44.29 41.61
CA GLU A 161 3.16 -44.11 40.82
C GLU A 161 2.85 -43.87 39.33
N ALA A 162 1.88 -44.60 38.77
CA ALA A 162 1.41 -44.38 37.41
C ALA A 162 0.75 -43.00 37.25
N GLN A 163 -0.06 -42.56 38.22
CA GLN A 163 -0.65 -41.23 38.22
C GLN A 163 0.40 -40.13 38.37
N LEU A 164 1.41 -40.32 39.23
CA LEU A 164 2.48 -39.36 39.46
C LEU A 164 3.36 -39.20 38.21
N SER A 165 3.72 -40.31 37.55
CA SER A 165 4.48 -40.27 36.30
C SER A 165 3.69 -39.62 35.16
N ALA A 166 2.39 -39.91 35.06
CA ALA A 166 1.50 -39.23 34.12
C ALA A 166 1.38 -37.72 34.43
N ALA A 167 1.19 -37.33 35.69
CA ALA A 167 1.12 -35.93 36.09
C ALA A 167 2.45 -35.19 35.84
N SER A 168 3.58 -35.84 36.12
CA SER A 168 4.92 -35.28 35.87
C SER A 168 5.17 -35.05 34.38
N THR A 169 4.80 -35.98 33.52
CA THR A 169 4.96 -35.86 32.06
C THR A 169 4.04 -34.79 31.46
N HIS A 170 2.79 -34.72 31.92
CA HIS A 170 1.88 -33.62 31.54
C HIS A 170 2.40 -32.27 32.04
N GLY A 171 2.91 -32.21 33.27
CA GLY A 171 3.51 -31.01 33.86
C GLY A 171 4.72 -30.52 33.07
N SER A 172 5.65 -31.41 32.69
CA SER A 172 6.80 -31.05 31.87
C SER A 172 6.39 -30.59 30.48
N ALA A 173 5.47 -31.30 29.81
CA ALA A 173 4.98 -30.91 28.50
C ALA A 173 4.26 -29.54 28.53
N HIS A 174 3.45 -29.28 29.56
CA HIS A 174 2.83 -27.97 29.74
C HIS A 174 3.86 -26.87 30.01
N HIS A 175 4.89 -27.14 30.81
CA HIS A 175 5.95 -26.19 31.07
C HIS A 175 6.75 -25.86 29.80
N GLU A 176 7.12 -26.87 29.01
CA GLU A 176 7.80 -26.69 27.72
C GLU A 176 6.92 -25.90 26.73
N HIS A 177 5.62 -26.19 26.68
CA HIS A 177 4.68 -25.46 25.83
C HIS A 177 4.53 -23.98 26.25
N LEU A 178 4.44 -23.71 27.56
CA LEU A 178 4.42 -22.35 28.09
C LEU A 178 5.72 -21.61 27.77
N GLN A 179 6.87 -22.24 27.99
CA GLN A 179 8.16 -21.65 27.64
C GLN A 179 8.28 -21.36 26.14
N ALA A 180 7.84 -22.26 25.27
CA ALA A 180 7.82 -22.05 23.83
C ALA A 180 6.90 -20.89 23.43
N SER A 181 5.74 -20.77 24.07
CA SER A 181 4.79 -19.68 23.83
C SER A 181 5.35 -18.34 24.29
N VAL A 182 6.00 -18.29 25.46
CA VAL A 182 6.69 -17.08 25.95
C VAL A 182 7.78 -16.65 24.98
N ARG A 183 8.67 -17.58 24.56
CA ARG A 183 9.72 -17.29 23.57
C ARG A 183 9.16 -16.75 22.25
N ARG A 184 8.01 -17.28 21.80
CA ARG A 184 7.33 -16.78 20.61
C ARG A 184 6.81 -15.36 20.80
N LEU A 185 6.15 -15.10 21.92
CA LEU A 185 5.64 -13.75 22.24
C LEU A 185 6.77 -12.73 22.40
N ASP A 186 7.91 -13.12 22.98
CA ASP A 186 9.09 -12.27 23.08
C ASP A 186 9.65 -11.94 21.69
N ALA A 187 9.77 -12.93 20.81
CA ALA A 187 10.22 -12.72 19.43
C ALA A 187 9.25 -11.82 18.64
N ASP A 188 7.94 -12.00 18.82
CA ASP A 188 6.90 -11.17 18.19
C ASP A 188 6.97 -9.73 18.74
N ASN A 189 7.16 -9.55 20.05
CA ASN A 189 7.35 -8.23 20.68
C ASN A 189 8.60 -7.52 20.15
N ASP A 190 9.75 -8.22 20.07
CA ASP A 190 10.98 -7.67 19.52
C ASP A 190 10.80 -7.25 18.05
N ALA A 191 10.08 -8.04 17.26
CA ALA A 191 9.78 -7.72 15.87
C ALA A 191 8.85 -6.49 15.77
N LEU A 192 7.84 -6.39 16.63
CA LEU A 192 6.96 -5.23 16.70
C LEU A 192 7.70 -3.97 17.15
N GLN A 193 8.58 -4.06 18.15
CA GLN A 193 9.41 -2.95 18.60
C GLN A 193 10.29 -2.43 17.47
N LYS A 194 11.00 -3.31 16.75
CA LYS A 194 11.80 -2.92 15.58
C LYS A 194 10.97 -2.26 14.48
N ARG A 195 9.75 -2.73 14.25
CA ARG A 195 8.82 -2.09 13.29
C ARG A 195 8.42 -0.70 13.75
N VAL A 196 8.08 -0.54 15.02
CA VAL A 196 7.71 0.78 15.60
C VAL A 196 8.89 1.74 15.50
N GLU A 197 10.11 1.31 15.81
CA GLU A 197 11.32 2.12 15.65
C GLU A 197 11.57 2.53 14.19
N ALA A 198 11.41 1.59 13.25
CA ALA A 198 11.51 1.89 11.82
C ALA A 198 10.44 2.91 11.36
N GLU A 199 9.20 2.75 11.79
CA GLU A 199 8.12 3.72 11.49
C GLU A 199 8.38 5.08 12.16
N GLN A 200 8.96 5.12 13.37
CA GLN A 200 9.31 6.37 14.03
C GLN A 200 10.45 7.10 13.30
N THR A 201 11.48 6.38 12.86
CA THR A 201 12.59 6.98 12.10
C THR A 201 12.14 7.49 10.73
N THR A 202 11.29 6.74 10.02
CA THR A 202 10.71 7.21 8.75
C THR A 202 9.81 8.42 8.94
N ASN A 203 8.96 8.46 9.98
CA ASN A 203 8.15 9.62 10.30
C ASN A 203 8.99 10.85 10.68
N ALA A 204 10.09 10.67 11.42
CA ALA A 204 11.02 11.76 11.71
C ALA A 204 11.62 12.33 10.42
N ALA A 205 12.11 11.47 9.53
CA ALA A 205 12.65 11.90 8.24
C ALA A 205 11.61 12.60 7.34
N LEU A 206 10.35 12.15 7.37
CA LEU A 206 9.25 12.82 6.66
C LEU A 206 8.95 14.20 7.25
N ARG A 207 8.98 14.35 8.58
CA ARG A 207 8.81 15.66 9.23
C ARG A 207 9.93 16.62 8.85
N ASP A 208 11.19 16.18 8.91
CA ASP A 208 12.34 16.98 8.47
C ASP A 208 12.22 17.39 7.00
N ARG A 209 11.70 16.50 6.14
CA ARG A 209 11.45 16.81 4.73
C ARG A 209 10.31 17.81 4.54
N VAL A 210 9.27 17.74 5.35
CA VAL A 210 8.18 18.74 5.32
C VAL A 210 8.69 20.09 5.78
N ASP A 211 9.49 20.14 6.85
CA ASP A 211 10.06 21.38 7.37
C ASP A 211 11.01 22.04 6.37
N THR A 212 11.88 21.25 5.71
CA THR A 212 12.76 21.76 4.65
C THR A 212 11.97 22.27 3.43
N LEU A 213 10.91 21.57 3.01
CA LEU A 213 10.03 22.04 1.93
C LEU A 213 9.28 23.32 2.31
N HIS A 214 8.80 23.43 3.56
CA HIS A 214 8.17 24.65 4.05
C HIS A 214 9.13 25.83 4.06
N GLU A 215 10.39 25.61 4.46
CA GLU A 215 11.39 26.67 4.44
C GLU A 215 11.71 27.10 3.00
N GLN A 216 11.93 26.16 2.08
CA GLN A 216 12.11 26.47 0.66
C GLN A 216 10.91 27.22 0.05
N MET A 217 9.69 26.84 0.44
CA MET A 217 8.48 27.55 0.03
C MET A 217 8.45 28.97 0.59
N ARG A 218 8.83 29.18 1.87
CA ARG A 218 8.94 30.53 2.45
C ARG A 218 9.98 31.36 1.73
N GLU A 219 11.21 30.86 1.61
CA GLU A 219 12.31 31.55 0.92
C GLU A 219 11.93 31.92 -0.53
N SER A 220 11.34 30.99 -1.28
CA SER A 220 10.90 31.27 -2.65
C SER A 220 9.77 32.31 -2.69
N THR A 221 8.78 32.23 -1.80
CA THR A 221 7.71 33.23 -1.72
C THR A 221 8.23 34.62 -1.34
N GLU A 222 9.18 34.70 -0.40
CA GLU A 222 9.85 35.95 -0.03
C GLU A 222 10.65 36.51 -1.21
N HIS A 223 11.40 35.64 -1.90
CA HIS A 223 12.15 36.01 -3.08
C HIS A 223 11.25 36.54 -4.20
N TYR A 224 10.15 35.85 -4.53
CA TYR A 224 9.18 36.32 -5.53
C TYR A 224 8.50 37.62 -5.10
N ALA A 225 8.10 37.75 -3.84
CA ALA A 225 7.52 38.98 -3.32
C ALA A 225 8.50 40.15 -3.45
N GLN A 226 9.79 39.93 -3.17
CA GLN A 226 10.83 40.93 -3.33
C GLN A 226 11.05 41.28 -4.81
N GLN A 227 11.13 40.30 -5.70
CA GLN A 227 11.22 40.55 -7.15
C GLN A 227 10.03 41.37 -7.68
N ILE A 228 8.80 41.08 -7.24
CA ILE A 228 7.61 41.84 -7.63
C ILE A 228 7.71 43.27 -7.10
N LYS A 229 8.09 43.46 -5.83
CA LYS A 229 8.28 44.80 -5.25
C LYS A 229 9.32 45.60 -6.02
N ASP A 230 10.47 45.00 -6.35
CA ASP A 230 11.54 45.67 -7.09
C ASP A 230 11.12 46.00 -8.53
N ALA A 231 10.44 45.08 -9.21
CA ALA A 231 9.89 45.31 -10.55
C ALA A 231 8.83 46.42 -10.58
N VAL A 232 7.94 46.45 -9.59
CA VAL A 232 6.94 47.53 -9.43
C VAL A 232 7.62 48.86 -9.14
N ALA A 233 8.60 48.90 -8.23
CA ALA A 233 9.34 50.11 -7.92
C ALA A 233 10.11 50.65 -9.14
N GLU A 234 10.70 49.77 -9.95
CA GLU A 234 11.37 50.14 -11.20
C GLU A 234 10.38 50.64 -12.26
N ALA A 235 9.23 49.97 -12.42
CA ALA A 235 8.16 50.44 -13.30
C ALA A 235 7.66 51.82 -12.87
N GLU A 236 7.44 52.04 -11.57
CA GLU A 236 7.07 53.34 -11.02
C GLU A 236 8.13 54.42 -11.31
N ARG A 237 9.42 54.11 -11.18
CA ARG A 237 10.52 55.04 -11.51
C ARG A 237 10.52 55.45 -12.98
N ARG A 238 10.14 54.56 -13.89
CA ARG A 238 10.04 54.86 -15.34
C ARG A 238 8.78 55.62 -15.70
N VAL A 239 7.65 55.24 -15.11
CA VAL A 239 6.33 55.80 -15.44
C VAL A 239 6.14 57.20 -14.84
N LYS A 240 6.62 57.47 -13.61
CA LYS A 240 6.44 58.79 -12.95
C LYS A 240 6.98 59.96 -13.80
N PRO A 241 8.22 59.94 -14.34
CA PRO A 241 8.71 60.99 -15.24
C PRO A 241 7.88 61.11 -16.52
N MET A 242 7.50 59.99 -17.14
CA MET A 242 6.68 60.00 -18.36
C MET A 242 5.29 60.60 -18.11
N LEU A 243 4.68 60.38 -16.95
CA LEU A 243 3.42 61.01 -16.57
C LEU A 243 3.57 62.53 -16.40
N VAL A 244 4.67 62.97 -15.76
CA VAL A 244 4.98 64.40 -15.63
C VAL A 244 5.23 65.04 -17.01
N GLU A 245 5.95 64.35 -17.90
CA GLU A 245 6.14 64.79 -19.28
C GLU A 245 4.81 64.86 -20.03
N LEU A 246 3.95 63.84 -19.91
CA LEU A 246 2.61 63.82 -20.51
C LEU A 246 1.75 64.99 -20.02
N ASP A 247 1.76 65.29 -18.73
CA ASP A 247 1.04 66.44 -18.18
C ASP A 247 1.61 67.77 -18.66
N SER A 248 2.93 67.88 -18.82
CA SER A 248 3.55 69.07 -19.42
C SER A 248 3.18 69.22 -20.90
N LEU A 249 3.17 68.13 -21.68
CA LEU A 249 2.69 68.10 -23.06
C LEU A 249 1.20 68.46 -23.15
N ARG A 250 0.36 67.96 -22.24
CA ARG A 250 -1.06 68.32 -22.16
C ARG A 250 -1.25 69.81 -21.86
N SER A 251 -0.48 70.36 -20.93
CA SER A 251 -0.48 71.80 -20.62
C SER A 251 -0.05 72.62 -21.84
N MET A 252 1.04 72.24 -22.52
CA MET A 252 1.47 72.89 -23.77
C MET A 252 0.45 72.75 -24.90
N ALA A 253 -0.20 71.60 -25.04
CA ALA A 253 -1.26 71.42 -26.02
C ALA A 253 -2.48 72.30 -25.70
N ALA A 254 -2.84 72.45 -24.42
CA ALA A 254 -3.92 73.33 -24.00
C ALA A 254 -3.60 74.81 -24.29
N THR A 255 -2.39 75.27 -24.01
CA THR A 255 -1.96 76.65 -24.34
C THR A 255 -1.83 76.88 -25.84
N TYR A 256 -1.38 75.89 -26.60
CA TYR A 256 -1.37 75.97 -28.05
C TYR A 256 -2.80 76.05 -28.61
N GLN A 257 -3.72 75.20 -28.14
CA GLN A 257 -5.12 75.25 -28.55
C GLN A 257 -5.80 76.57 -28.18
N SER A 258 -5.53 77.14 -26.99
CA SER A 258 -6.04 78.47 -26.64
C SER A 258 -5.44 79.55 -27.54
N GLY A 259 -4.13 79.49 -27.82
CA GLY A 259 -3.46 80.39 -28.76
C GLY A 259 -4.03 80.32 -30.18
N VAL A 260 -4.35 79.12 -30.68
CA VAL A 260 -5.02 78.92 -31.98
C VAL A 260 -6.42 79.52 -31.97
N ARG A 261 -7.20 79.36 -30.88
CA ARG A 261 -8.53 79.98 -30.76
C ARG A 261 -8.44 81.51 -30.75
N ASP A 262 -7.48 82.07 -30.01
CA ASP A 262 -7.26 83.52 -29.96
C ASP A 262 -6.76 84.07 -31.30
N ALA A 263 -5.88 83.35 -32.01
CA ALA A 263 -5.44 83.69 -33.35
C ALA A 263 -6.61 83.63 -34.35
N SER A 264 -7.42 82.57 -34.31
CA SER A 264 -8.63 82.42 -35.13
C SER A 264 -9.63 83.55 -34.86
N ARG A 265 -9.76 83.99 -33.60
CA ARG A 265 -10.60 85.15 -33.23
C ARG A 265 -10.05 86.45 -33.81
N LYS A 266 -8.73 86.69 -33.71
CA LYS A 266 -8.08 87.84 -34.34
C LYS A 266 -8.20 87.82 -35.86
N GLU A 267 -8.03 86.67 -36.49
CA GLU A 267 -8.23 86.48 -37.93
C GLU A 267 -9.68 86.81 -38.33
N PHE A 268 -10.66 86.34 -37.56
CA PHE A 268 -12.06 86.70 -37.79
C PHE A 268 -12.31 88.20 -37.65
N ASP A 269 -11.73 88.85 -36.63
CA ASP A 269 -11.79 90.31 -36.46
C ASP A 269 -11.11 91.05 -37.64
N PHE A 270 -9.97 90.56 -38.13
CA PHE A 270 -9.30 91.10 -39.32
C PHE A 270 -10.14 90.92 -40.59
N ILE A 271 -10.79 89.77 -40.77
CA ILE A 271 -11.72 89.53 -41.89
C ILE A 271 -12.89 90.51 -41.81
N GLN A 272 -13.45 90.78 -40.64
CA GLN A 272 -14.50 91.79 -40.48
C GLN A 272 -14.00 93.19 -40.84
N GLN A 273 -12.80 93.58 -40.40
CA GLN A 273 -12.20 94.86 -40.75
C GLN A 273 -11.94 95.00 -42.25
N LEU A 274 -11.47 93.93 -42.91
CA LEU A 274 -11.29 93.86 -44.35
C LEU A 274 -12.63 93.96 -45.09
N ALA A 275 -13.67 93.27 -44.63
CA ALA A 275 -15.01 93.38 -45.20
C ALA A 275 -15.56 94.82 -45.07
N ALA A 276 -15.35 95.47 -43.92
CA ALA A 276 -15.72 96.87 -43.72
C ALA A 276 -14.89 97.86 -44.56
N ALA A 277 -13.61 97.57 -44.79
CA ALA A 277 -12.77 98.36 -45.71
C ALA A 277 -13.20 98.16 -47.17
N LYS A 278 -13.50 96.92 -47.58
CA LYS A 278 -14.03 96.60 -48.92
C LYS A 278 -15.36 97.29 -49.17
N ALA A 279 -16.30 97.24 -48.22
CA ALA A 279 -17.58 97.93 -48.33
C ALA A 279 -17.44 99.47 -48.43
N ARG A 280 -16.37 100.05 -47.86
CA ARG A 280 -16.03 101.47 -48.07
C ARG A 280 -15.45 101.72 -49.46
N GLY A 281 -14.59 100.83 -49.95
CA GLY A 281 -14.08 100.86 -51.33
C GLY A 281 -15.20 100.77 -52.37
N ASP A 282 -16.12 99.81 -52.22
CA ASP A 282 -17.25 99.60 -53.13
C ASP A 282 -18.16 100.84 -53.21
N ARG A 283 -18.32 101.60 -52.10
CA ARG A 283 -19.07 102.87 -52.09
C ARG A 283 -18.35 103.99 -52.84
N LEU A 284 -17.04 104.10 -52.69
CA LEU A 284 -16.24 105.09 -53.43
C LEU A 284 -16.23 104.78 -54.93
N ASP A 285 -16.15 103.50 -55.31
CA ASP A 285 -16.27 103.07 -56.71
C ASP A 285 -17.65 103.38 -57.30
N ALA A 286 -18.72 103.25 -56.52
CA ALA A 286 -20.07 103.64 -56.95
C ALA A 286 -20.15 105.17 -57.20
N GLN A 287 -19.57 105.99 -56.32
CA GLN A 287 -19.50 107.44 -56.48
C GLN A 287 -18.68 107.85 -57.72
N LEU A 288 -17.58 107.14 -58.01
CA LEU A 288 -16.78 107.37 -59.22
C LEU A 288 -17.54 107.04 -60.51
N ARG A 289 -18.35 105.98 -60.51
CA ARG A 289 -19.21 105.65 -61.66
C ARG A 289 -20.28 106.72 -61.90
N GLU A 290 -20.92 107.19 -60.84
CA GLU A 290 -21.94 108.25 -60.91
C GLU A 290 -21.36 109.57 -61.48
N GLN A 291 -20.17 109.99 -61.02
CA GLN A 291 -19.48 111.15 -61.58
C GLN A 291 -19.00 110.97 -63.03
N SER A 292 -18.68 109.73 -63.43
CA SER A 292 -18.30 109.42 -64.82
C SER A 292 -19.50 109.47 -65.77
N ASP A 293 -20.67 108.99 -65.34
CA ASP A 293 -21.89 109.03 -66.13
C ASP A 293 -22.35 110.49 -66.37
N GLU A 294 -22.15 111.38 -65.39
CA GLU A 294 -22.39 112.82 -65.55
C GLU A 294 -21.49 113.46 -66.63
N LEU A 295 -20.21 113.06 -66.71
CA LEU A 295 -19.27 113.53 -67.73
C LEU A 295 -19.64 113.06 -69.15
N ASP A 296 -20.15 111.85 -69.28
CA ASP A 296 -20.59 111.30 -70.57
C ASP A 296 -21.81 112.02 -71.13
N VAL A 297 -22.74 112.45 -70.26
CA VAL A 297 -23.92 113.23 -70.67
C VAL A 297 -23.51 114.61 -71.20
N MET A 298 -22.57 115.28 -70.54
CA MET A 298 -22.05 116.58 -70.99
C MET A 298 -21.31 116.48 -72.34
N THR A 299 -20.62 115.36 -72.60
CA THR A 299 -19.88 115.14 -73.85
C THR A 299 -20.80 114.93 -75.06
N ARG A 300 -21.97 114.28 -74.87
CA ARG A 300 -22.97 114.09 -75.95
C ARG A 300 -23.64 115.39 -76.40
N GLN A 301 -23.81 116.36 -75.51
CA GLN A 301 -24.42 117.66 -75.85
C GLN A 301 -23.53 118.50 -76.79
N VAL A 302 -22.20 118.34 -76.72
CA VAL A 302 -21.23 119.04 -77.58
C VAL A 302 -21.16 118.44 -78.99
N ALA A 303 -21.41 117.15 -79.14
CA ALA A 303 -21.38 116.46 -80.44
C ALA A 303 -22.58 116.81 -81.35
N ALA A 304 -23.77 117.06 -80.78
CA ALA A 304 -25.00 117.32 -81.54
C ALA A 304 -25.00 118.68 -82.29
N ILE A 305 -24.25 119.67 -81.81
CA ILE A 305 -24.23 121.03 -82.40
C ILE A 305 -23.38 121.11 -83.68
N ARG A 306 -22.48 120.14 -83.92
CA ARG A 306 -21.51 120.21 -85.05
C ARG A 306 -22.00 119.59 -86.36
N ALA A 307 -23.15 118.92 -86.41
CA ALA A 307 -23.54 118.06 -87.54
C ALA A 307 -24.49 118.67 -88.61
N GLN A 308 -24.76 119.98 -88.64
CA GLN A 308 -25.87 120.56 -89.44
C GLN A 308 -25.49 121.51 -90.61
N GLN A 309 -24.36 121.38 -91.32
CA GLN A 309 -24.10 122.23 -92.51
C GLN A 309 -23.47 121.49 -93.72
N GLY A 310 -24.24 121.33 -94.83
CA GLY A 310 -23.73 120.97 -96.18
C GLY A 310 -24.78 120.54 -97.26
N ILE A 311 -25.08 121.46 -98.21
CA ILE A 311 -25.75 121.40 -99.56
C ILE A 311 -27.24 120.93 -99.69
N ASP A 312 -28.01 121.72 -100.45
CA ASP A 312 -29.48 121.67 -100.65
C ASP A 312 -29.93 120.63 -101.73
N PRO A 313 -30.95 119.79 -101.46
CA PRO A 313 -31.37 118.68 -102.33
C PRO A 313 -31.84 119.07 -103.74
N SER A 314 -32.32 120.31 -103.91
CA SER A 314 -32.94 120.77 -105.17
C SER A 314 -31.94 120.95 -106.32
N VAL A 315 -30.70 121.32 -106.01
CA VAL A 315 -29.62 121.50 -107.01
C VAL A 315 -29.10 120.14 -107.50
N ALA A 316 -29.15 119.12 -106.64
CA ALA A 316 -28.72 117.77 -106.97
C ALA A 316 -29.60 117.08 -108.03
N THR A 317 -30.91 117.32 -108.02
CA THR A 317 -31.86 116.69 -108.95
C THR A 317 -31.74 117.24 -110.37
N LEU A 318 -31.47 118.53 -110.52
CA LEU A 318 -31.29 119.20 -111.82
C LEU A 318 -30.05 118.65 -112.56
N LEU A 319 -28.95 118.46 -111.82
CA LEU A 319 -27.69 117.93 -112.36
C LEU A 319 -27.84 116.47 -112.84
N CYS A 320 -28.63 115.66 -112.14
CA CYS A 320 -28.91 114.28 -112.56
C CYS A 320 -29.74 114.21 -113.86
N ALA A 321 -30.75 115.08 -114.00
CA ALA A 321 -31.63 115.09 -115.18
C ALA A 321 -30.89 115.49 -116.47
N LEU A 322 -30.01 116.51 -116.39
CA LEU A 322 -29.18 116.96 -117.52
C LEU A 322 -28.19 115.89 -117.99
N ALA A 323 -27.68 115.10 -117.04
CA ALA A 323 -26.75 114.00 -117.31
C ALA A 323 -27.43 112.84 -118.08
N THR A 324 -28.63 112.42 -117.68
CA THR A 324 -29.38 111.35 -118.37
C THR A 324 -29.90 111.74 -119.75
N ALA A 325 -30.09 113.03 -120.04
CA ALA A 325 -30.52 113.53 -121.34
C ALA A 325 -29.39 113.66 -122.39
N GLY A 326 -28.17 113.23 -122.06
CA GLY A 326 -27.00 113.28 -122.96
C GLY A 326 -26.49 114.70 -123.25
N ARG A 327 -26.85 115.69 -122.42
CA ARG A 327 -26.50 117.11 -122.63
C ARG A 327 -25.25 117.57 -121.90
N LEU A 328 -24.66 116.72 -121.07
CA LEU A 328 -23.38 116.99 -120.41
C LEU A 328 -22.26 116.27 -121.13
N THR A 329 -21.20 117.01 -121.45
CA THR A 329 -19.99 116.46 -122.04
C THR A 329 -19.15 115.72 -120.99
N ALA A 330 -18.28 114.80 -121.41
CA ALA A 330 -17.45 114.01 -120.51
C ALA A 330 -16.56 114.86 -119.57
N GLY A 331 -16.17 116.07 -119.98
CA GLY A 331 -15.41 117.01 -119.15
C GLY A 331 -16.23 117.66 -118.03
N GLU A 332 -17.53 117.90 -118.25
CA GLU A 332 -18.41 118.54 -117.27
C GLU A 332 -18.80 117.56 -116.15
N LEU A 333 -19.00 116.28 -116.48
CA LEU A 333 -19.26 115.23 -115.50
C LEU A 333 -18.10 115.00 -114.52
N ALA A 334 -16.85 115.13 -114.99
CA ALA A 334 -15.66 115.02 -114.14
C ALA A 334 -15.53 116.17 -113.13
N SER A 335 -16.04 117.37 -113.44
CA SER A 335 -15.98 118.54 -112.55
C SER A 335 -16.97 118.50 -111.38
N ILE A 336 -18.11 117.82 -111.58
CA ILE A 336 -19.14 117.62 -110.56
C ILE A 336 -18.67 116.58 -109.51
N GLY A 337 -17.84 115.63 -109.92
CA GLY A 337 -17.22 114.65 -109.03
C GLY A 337 -18.24 113.90 -108.17
N THR A 338 -17.91 113.66 -106.90
CA THR A 338 -18.74 112.89 -105.96
C THR A 338 -19.76 113.73 -105.19
N ALA A 339 -19.84 115.04 -105.44
CA ALA A 339 -20.64 115.99 -104.67
C ALA A 339 -22.15 115.72 -104.74
N VAL A 340 -22.59 114.91 -105.71
CA VAL A 340 -24.00 114.60 -105.97
C VAL A 340 -24.29 113.10 -105.91
N ASP A 341 -23.27 112.27 -105.60
CA ASP A 341 -23.36 110.81 -105.65
C ASP A 341 -24.42 110.24 -104.70
N GLY A 342 -24.69 110.92 -103.58
CA GLY A 342 -25.76 110.55 -102.64
C GLY A 342 -27.19 110.70 -103.20
N HIS A 343 -27.34 111.35 -104.36
CA HIS A 343 -28.63 111.61 -105.01
C HIS A 343 -28.79 110.89 -106.36
N VAL A 344 -27.81 110.06 -106.79
CA VAL A 344 -27.84 109.35 -108.07
C VAL A 344 -28.51 107.98 -107.93
N ALA A 345 -29.65 107.79 -108.60
CA ALA A 345 -30.34 106.50 -108.67
C ALA A 345 -29.74 105.59 -109.76
N LEU A 346 -29.62 104.30 -109.46
CA LEU A 346 -29.17 103.28 -110.41
C LEU A 346 -30.34 102.83 -111.31
N PRO A 347 -30.11 102.52 -112.61
CA PRO A 347 -31.15 101.98 -113.47
C PRO A 347 -31.61 100.61 -112.94
N ALA A 348 -32.93 100.39 -112.86
CA ALA A 348 -33.45 99.11 -112.36
C ALA A 348 -33.25 97.94 -113.35
N ARG A 349 -33.01 98.22 -114.64
CA ARG A 349 -32.89 97.19 -115.68
C ARG A 349 -31.83 97.57 -116.70
N CYS A 350 -31.16 96.57 -117.26
CA CYS A 350 -30.16 96.76 -118.29
C CYS A 350 -30.83 97.12 -119.62
N PRO A 351 -30.39 98.21 -120.29
CA PRO A 351 -30.97 98.63 -121.56
C PRO A 351 -30.70 97.66 -122.72
N LYS A 352 -29.78 96.69 -122.56
CA LYS A 352 -29.37 95.76 -123.64
C LYS A 352 -30.14 94.43 -123.63
N CYS A 353 -30.47 93.87 -122.46
CA CYS A 353 -31.16 92.58 -122.35
C CYS A 353 -32.54 92.66 -121.66
N GLU A 354 -32.92 93.82 -121.11
CA GLU A 354 -34.17 94.13 -120.37
C GLU A 354 -34.49 93.23 -119.14
N ALA A 355 -33.81 92.10 -118.96
CA ALA A 355 -33.99 91.17 -117.84
C ALA A 355 -33.00 91.40 -116.69
N GLY A 356 -31.73 91.71 -116.98
CA GLY A 356 -30.70 91.83 -115.95
C GLY A 356 -30.71 93.17 -115.21
N GLU A 357 -30.55 93.15 -113.88
CA GLU A 357 -30.37 94.34 -113.04
C GLU A 357 -28.89 94.74 -112.98
N PRO A 358 -28.52 96.01 -113.24
CA PRO A 358 -27.12 96.42 -113.23
C PRO A 358 -26.59 96.68 -111.81
N GLU A 359 -25.40 96.16 -111.53
CA GLU A 359 -24.71 96.33 -110.26
C GLU A 359 -23.61 97.40 -110.37
N LEU A 360 -23.55 98.28 -109.36
CA LEU A 360 -22.51 99.29 -109.21
C LEU A 360 -21.36 98.73 -108.37
N SER A 361 -20.19 98.58 -108.96
CA SER A 361 -18.96 98.27 -108.24
C SER A 361 -18.10 99.53 -108.07
N GLN A 362 -17.46 99.64 -106.91
CA GLN A 362 -16.49 100.70 -106.64
C GLN A 362 -15.14 100.06 -106.32
N VAL A 363 -14.16 100.25 -107.21
CA VAL A 363 -12.80 99.73 -107.06
C VAL A 363 -11.82 100.87 -107.32
N ASP A 364 -10.89 101.10 -106.41
CA ASP A 364 -9.87 102.17 -106.47
C ASP A 364 -10.43 103.58 -106.76
N HIS A 365 -11.47 103.97 -106.02
CA HIS A 365 -12.15 105.27 -106.15
C HIS A 365 -12.71 105.57 -107.55
N ARG A 366 -12.92 104.51 -108.35
CA ARG A 366 -13.64 104.57 -109.62
C ARG A 366 -14.90 103.72 -109.53
N TYR A 367 -15.93 104.16 -110.25
CA TYR A 367 -17.25 103.56 -110.25
C TYR A 367 -17.51 102.88 -111.58
N GLU A 368 -17.97 101.64 -111.57
CA GLU A 368 -18.32 100.90 -112.78
C GLU A 368 -19.72 100.30 -112.62
N LEU A 369 -20.56 100.47 -113.65
CA LEU A 369 -21.84 99.78 -113.75
C LEU A 369 -21.71 98.60 -114.70
N SER A 370 -22.06 97.41 -114.24
CA SER A 370 -22.03 96.20 -115.08
C SER A 370 -23.31 95.38 -114.92
N CYS A 371 -23.80 94.80 -116.02
CA CYS A 371 -24.91 93.85 -116.00
C CYS A 371 -24.35 92.42 -116.02
N PRO A 372 -24.58 91.63 -114.94
CA PRO A 372 -24.04 90.28 -114.86
C PRO A 372 -24.67 89.30 -115.86
N GLU A 373 -25.87 89.58 -116.40
CA GLU A 373 -26.55 88.64 -117.29
C GLU A 373 -26.13 88.72 -118.78
N CYS A 374 -25.71 89.90 -119.26
CA CYS A 374 -25.36 90.09 -120.68
C CYS A 374 -23.97 90.72 -120.90
N GLU A 375 -23.18 90.82 -119.83
CA GLU A 375 -21.83 91.39 -119.80
C GLU A 375 -21.73 92.83 -120.35
N HIS A 376 -22.83 93.59 -120.33
CA HIS A 376 -22.81 95.00 -120.68
C HIS A 376 -22.21 95.83 -119.54
N SER A 377 -21.20 96.66 -119.79
CA SER A 377 -20.58 97.54 -118.78
C SER A 377 -20.46 98.97 -119.30
N SER A 378 -20.56 99.93 -118.37
CA SER A 378 -20.27 101.35 -118.61
C SER A 378 -18.77 101.65 -118.75
N GLY A 379 -17.92 100.71 -118.35
CA GLY A 379 -16.52 100.95 -118.02
C GLY A 379 -16.36 101.82 -116.76
N THR A 380 -15.13 101.91 -116.25
CA THR A 380 -14.81 102.66 -115.03
C THR A 380 -14.93 104.19 -115.23
N GLY A 381 -15.70 104.87 -114.39
CA GLY A 381 -15.85 106.34 -114.29
C GLY A 381 -15.38 106.89 -112.94
N THR A 382 -15.34 108.22 -112.79
CA THR A 382 -14.83 108.92 -111.59
C THR A 382 -15.91 109.30 -110.58
N SER A 383 -17.19 109.31 -110.99
CA SER A 383 -18.35 109.52 -110.11
C SER A 383 -19.45 108.51 -110.40
N ARG A 384 -20.36 108.35 -109.43
CA ARG A 384 -21.52 107.46 -109.59
C ARG A 384 -22.43 107.95 -110.73
N LEU A 385 -22.58 109.27 -110.88
CA LEU A 385 -23.34 109.88 -111.97
C LEU A 385 -22.75 109.57 -113.36
N GLU A 386 -21.42 109.61 -113.47
CA GLU A 386 -20.70 109.31 -114.71
C GLU A 386 -20.85 107.84 -115.13
N ALA A 387 -20.79 106.90 -114.17
CA ALA A 387 -20.98 105.47 -114.45
C ALA A 387 -22.40 105.17 -114.96
N VAL A 388 -23.44 105.76 -114.34
CA VAL A 388 -24.84 105.56 -114.72
C VAL A 388 -25.16 106.12 -116.10
N THR A 389 -24.66 107.31 -116.42
CA THR A 389 -24.91 107.95 -117.72
C THR A 389 -24.28 107.16 -118.88
N ARG A 390 -23.04 106.70 -118.72
CA ARG A 390 -22.38 105.85 -119.72
C ARG A 390 -23.12 104.53 -119.94
N PHE A 391 -23.55 103.88 -118.86
CA PHE A 391 -24.28 102.61 -118.91
C PHE A 391 -25.56 102.69 -119.75
N LEU A 392 -26.31 103.79 -119.65
CA LEU A 392 -27.55 103.98 -120.38
C LEU A 392 -27.34 104.30 -121.87
N SER A 393 -26.21 104.89 -122.24
CA SER A 393 -25.93 105.34 -123.62
C SER A 393 -25.47 104.23 -124.59
N ALA A 394 -24.91 103.12 -124.09
CA ALA A 394 -24.23 102.11 -124.92
C ALA A 394 -25.14 100.98 -125.47
N GLY A 395 -26.45 100.99 -125.20
CA GLY A 395 -27.42 99.99 -125.67
C GLY A 395 -28.03 100.23 -127.06
N ALA A 396 -27.75 101.35 -127.74
CA ALA A 396 -28.55 101.82 -128.87
C ALA A 396 -28.09 101.40 -130.30
N VAL A 397 -27.18 100.43 -130.51
CA VAL A 397 -26.56 100.19 -131.85
C VAL A 397 -26.62 98.73 -132.34
N SER A 398 -27.65 97.93 -131.98
CA SER A 398 -27.84 96.59 -132.60
C SER A 398 -29.29 96.13 -132.75
N ALA A 399 -30.00 96.71 -133.73
CA ALA A 399 -31.01 96.04 -134.58
C ALA A 399 -31.23 96.93 -135.83
N SER A 400 -30.93 96.46 -137.03
CA SER A 400 -31.05 97.24 -138.27
C SER A 400 -32.47 97.21 -138.84
N THR A 401 -33.16 98.36 -138.84
CA THR A 401 -33.75 99.02 -140.02
C THR A 401 -34.01 100.48 -139.71
#